data_AF-A0A194QYF4-F1
#
_entry.id   AF-A0A194QYF4-F1
#
_cell.length_a   1.000
_cell.length_b   1.000
_cell.length_c   1.000
_cell.angle_alpha   90.00
_cell.angle_beta   90.00
_cell.angle_gamma   90.00
#
_symmetry.space_group_name_H-M   'P 1'
#
loop_
_entity.id
_entity.type
_entity.pdbx_description
1 polymer ?
#
loop_
_entity_poly.entity_id
_entity_poly.type
_entity_poly.pdbx_seq_one_letter_code
_entity_poly.pdbx_strand_id
1 'polypeptide(L)'
;MNVSTTQGNWEWYKEVVRSWLEDPLVEQFGGLNMTSLNMDQAYMTGVSYRNVSIYSVSDDCFRCPFELQKTLEAGVPSTFVVSTSRRATWRVYEDVREQYMSAANATSLICQLRPDLGEFGVYTLNATGEGCDVRTDKEPVNIYLRKSFNILCNYPHV
;
A
#
# COMPACT_ATOMS: atom_id res chain seq x y z
N MET A 1 12.62 -1.49 50.40
CA MET A 1 12.83 -1.81 48.97
C MET A 1 11.56 -2.40 48.41
N ASN A 2 11.18 -1.94 47.21
CA ASN A 2 10.30 -2.59 46.22
C ASN A 2 8.79 -2.56 46.54
N VAL A 3 7.87 -2.22 45.62
CA VAL A 3 7.86 -2.29 44.15
C VAL A 3 6.97 -1.15 43.61
N SER A 4 7.53 -0.21 42.85
CA SER A 4 6.77 0.69 41.97
C SER A 4 6.85 0.15 40.54
N THR A 5 5.96 -0.77 40.17
CA THR A 5 6.02 -1.43 38.85
C THR A 5 4.63 -1.72 38.30
N THR A 6 3.80 -0.68 38.19
CA THR A 6 2.48 -0.79 37.52
C THR A 6 2.13 0.39 36.62
N GLN A 7 2.97 1.43 36.57
CA GLN A 7 2.61 2.67 35.86
C GLN A 7 2.99 2.67 34.37
N GLY A 8 4.01 1.90 33.95
CA GLY A 8 4.46 1.86 32.54
C GLY A 8 3.65 0.97 31.61
N ASN A 9 3.02 -0.10 32.13
CA ASN A 9 2.28 -1.06 31.28
C ASN A 9 0.94 -0.51 30.77
N TRP A 10 0.30 0.37 31.55
CA TRP A 10 -1.01 0.89 31.20
C TRP A 10 -0.97 1.98 30.13
N GLU A 11 0.09 2.80 30.13
CA GLU A 11 0.29 3.84 29.13
C GLU A 11 0.61 3.23 27.75
N TRP A 12 1.47 2.22 27.70
CA TRP A 12 1.71 1.42 26.50
C TRP A 12 0.42 0.77 25.99
N TYR A 13 -0.37 0.14 26.87
CA TYR A 13 -1.61 -0.53 26.45
C TYR A 13 -2.63 0.48 25.92
N LYS A 14 -2.73 1.67 26.53
CA LYS A 14 -3.55 2.76 26.02
C LYS A 14 -3.06 3.28 24.68
N GLU A 15 -1.75 3.39 24.46
CA GLU A 15 -1.18 3.81 23.18
C GLU A 15 -1.45 2.81 22.08
N VAL A 16 -1.26 1.51 22.34
CA VAL A 16 -1.58 0.44 21.39
C VAL A 16 -3.08 0.40 21.12
N VAL A 17 -3.93 0.37 22.15
CA VAL A 17 -5.38 0.34 21.97
C VAL A 17 -5.89 1.60 21.28
N ARG A 18 -5.33 2.77 21.57
CA ARG A 18 -5.65 4.03 20.90
C ARG A 18 -5.18 4.01 19.44
N SER A 19 -3.98 3.53 19.12
CA SER A 19 -3.56 3.41 17.72
C SER A 19 -4.40 2.39 16.93
N TRP A 20 -5.11 1.48 17.61
CA TRP A 20 -6.02 0.51 17.01
C TRP A 20 -7.48 1.01 16.95
N LEU A 21 -7.89 1.87 17.89
CA LEU A 21 -9.22 2.50 17.99
C LEU A 21 -9.30 3.88 17.33
N GLU A 22 -8.17 4.51 16.97
CA GLU A 22 -8.13 5.82 16.29
C GLU A 22 -8.25 5.74 14.77
N ASP A 23 -8.52 4.57 14.17
CA ASP A 23 -8.78 4.50 12.73
C ASP A 23 -10.09 3.81 12.28
N PRO A 24 -11.21 3.84 13.03
CA PRO A 24 -12.51 3.81 12.41
C PRO A 24 -12.87 5.26 12.06
N LEU A 25 -12.85 5.61 10.76
CA LEU A 25 -13.39 6.88 10.21
C LEU A 25 -12.42 8.05 10.02
N VAL A 26 -11.16 7.82 9.66
CA VAL A 26 -10.50 8.85 8.83
C VAL A 26 -11.14 8.77 7.45
N GLU A 27 -12.30 9.42 7.29
CA GLU A 27 -13.03 9.47 6.01
C GLU A 27 -12.11 10.02 4.91
N GLN A 28 -11.14 10.87 5.28
CA GLN A 28 -10.22 11.52 4.37
C GLN A 28 -8.78 11.52 4.86
N PHE A 29 -7.84 11.04 4.04
CA PHE A 29 -6.40 11.20 4.27
C PHE A 29 -5.79 12.00 3.11
N GLY A 30 -5.21 13.17 3.39
CA GLY A 30 -4.61 14.01 2.34
C GLY A 30 -5.59 14.40 1.22
N GLY A 31 -6.89 14.50 1.52
CA GLY A 31 -7.96 14.73 0.54
C GLY A 31 -8.49 13.49 -0.18
N LEU A 32 -7.96 12.29 0.11
CA LEU A 32 -8.40 11.03 -0.46
C LEU A 32 -9.52 10.40 0.38
N ASN A 33 -10.62 10.02 -0.25
CA ASN A 33 -11.76 9.42 0.44
C ASN A 33 -11.54 7.94 0.74
N MET A 34 -11.12 7.62 1.96
CA MET A 34 -10.78 6.26 2.38
C MET A 34 -11.99 5.33 2.41
N THR A 35 -13.21 5.86 2.54
CA THR A 35 -14.45 5.06 2.54
C THR A 35 -14.81 4.51 1.16
N SER A 36 -14.19 5.04 0.10
CA SER A 36 -14.43 4.58 -1.28
C SER A 36 -13.58 3.38 -1.69
N LEU A 37 -12.60 2.99 -0.88
CA LEU A 37 -11.77 1.81 -1.12
C LEU A 37 -12.50 0.53 -0.70
N ASN A 38 -12.39 -0.52 -1.52
CA ASN A 38 -12.76 -1.87 -1.12
C ASN A 38 -11.69 -2.48 -0.18
N MET A 39 -12.03 -3.59 0.47
CA MET A 39 -11.13 -4.28 1.44
C MET A 39 -9.75 -4.58 0.85
N ASP A 40 -9.67 -4.99 -0.41
CA ASP A 40 -8.46 -5.38 -1.09
C ASP A 40 -7.86 -4.25 -1.93
N GLN A 41 -8.01 -3.00 -1.49
CA GLN A 41 -7.55 -1.83 -2.22
C GLN A 41 -6.75 -0.85 -1.37
N ALA A 42 -5.92 -0.08 -2.05
CA ALA A 42 -5.13 1.01 -1.50
C ALA A 42 -5.03 2.17 -2.50
N TYR A 43 -4.68 3.35 -2.01
CA TYR A 43 -4.33 4.48 -2.87
C TYR A 43 -2.83 4.51 -3.17
N MET A 44 -2.49 4.84 -4.41
CA MET A 44 -1.13 5.08 -4.87
C MET A 44 -1.08 6.43 -5.58
N THR A 45 -0.14 7.28 -5.19
CA THR A 45 0.17 8.52 -5.90
C THR A 45 1.49 8.35 -6.65
N GLY A 46 1.45 8.42 -7.97
CA GLY A 46 2.64 8.35 -8.81
C GLY A 46 3.21 9.74 -9.09
N VAL A 47 4.52 9.89 -8.93
CA VAL A 47 5.27 11.09 -9.28
C VAL A 47 6.44 10.70 -10.18
N SER A 48 6.57 11.40 -11.32
CA SER A 48 7.72 11.23 -12.21
C SER A 48 8.08 12.54 -12.91
N TYR A 49 9.35 12.69 -13.25
CA TYR A 49 9.85 13.82 -14.05
C TYR A 49 9.71 13.57 -15.56
N ARG A 50 9.30 12.37 -15.97
CA ARG A 50 9.12 11.97 -17.37
C ARG A 50 7.79 11.27 -17.53
N ASN A 51 7.38 11.06 -18.77
CA ASN A 51 6.19 10.26 -19.06
C ASN A 51 6.53 8.79 -18.83
N VAL A 52 5.84 8.17 -17.87
CA VAL A 52 6.10 6.78 -17.52
C VAL A 52 4.80 6.00 -17.41
N SER A 53 4.89 4.71 -17.63
CA SER A 53 3.75 3.80 -17.53
C SER A 53 4.07 2.68 -16.58
N ILE A 54 3.16 2.48 -15.63
CA ILE A 54 3.27 1.51 -14.56
C ILE A 54 2.46 0.29 -14.97
N TYR A 55 3.13 -0.85 -15.02
CA TYR A 55 2.51 -2.13 -15.27
C TYR A 55 2.66 -3.02 -14.06
N SER A 56 1.70 -3.91 -13.85
CA SER A 56 1.76 -4.90 -12.78
C SER A 56 1.43 -6.29 -13.29
N VAL A 57 1.96 -7.30 -12.62
CA VAL A 57 1.54 -8.70 -12.79
C VAL A 57 1.45 -9.33 -11.41
N SER A 58 0.41 -10.12 -11.18
CA SER A 58 0.29 -10.88 -9.94
C SER A 58 1.36 -11.96 -9.87
N ASP A 59 1.97 -12.14 -8.70
CA ASP A 59 2.99 -13.17 -8.49
C ASP A 59 2.41 -14.59 -8.54
N ASP A 60 1.10 -14.73 -8.36
CA ASP A 60 0.40 -16.02 -8.44
C ASP A 60 0.10 -16.43 -9.90
N CYS A 61 0.31 -15.52 -10.87
CA CYS A 61 0.06 -15.85 -12.26
C CYS A 61 1.26 -16.53 -12.93
N PHE A 62 1.01 -17.66 -13.59
CA PHE A 62 1.96 -18.30 -14.47
C PHE A 62 1.79 -17.84 -15.92
N ARG A 63 2.82 -17.18 -16.47
CA ARG A 63 2.88 -16.70 -17.87
C ARG A 63 1.87 -15.60 -18.23
N CYS A 64 1.37 -14.83 -17.26
CA CYS A 64 0.62 -13.61 -17.58
C CYS A 64 1.54 -12.54 -18.18
N PRO A 65 1.03 -11.74 -19.14
CA PRO A 65 1.63 -10.45 -19.46
C PRO A 65 1.46 -9.48 -18.28
N PHE A 66 2.31 -8.47 -18.24
CA PHE A 66 2.13 -7.32 -17.35
C PHE A 66 1.01 -6.43 -17.89
N GLU A 67 0.14 -5.94 -17.02
CA GLU A 67 -1.02 -5.11 -17.38
C GLU A 67 -0.83 -3.66 -16.96
N LEU A 68 -1.19 -2.73 -17.84
CA LEU A 68 -1.10 -1.30 -17.57
C LEU A 68 -2.03 -0.90 -16.41
N GLN A 69 -1.44 -0.36 -15.35
CA GLN A 69 -2.17 0.16 -14.18
C GLN A 69 -2.44 1.65 -14.34
N LYS A 70 -1.41 2.41 -14.72
CA LYS A 70 -1.48 3.87 -14.81
C LYS A 70 -0.38 4.43 -15.69
N THR A 71 -0.70 5.50 -16.41
CA THR A 71 0.28 6.37 -17.07
C THR A 71 0.45 7.65 -16.24
N LEU A 72 1.69 8.03 -15.97
CA LEU A 72 2.05 9.29 -15.33
C LEU A 72 2.60 10.24 -16.38
N GLU A 73 2.15 11.49 -16.33
CA GLU A 73 2.70 12.57 -17.15
C GLU A 73 3.84 13.27 -16.40
N ALA A 74 4.83 13.74 -17.16
CA ALA A 74 5.99 14.41 -16.60
C ALA A 74 5.59 15.61 -15.72
N GLY A 75 5.99 15.58 -14.44
CA GLY A 75 5.76 16.65 -13.48
C GLY A 75 4.34 16.75 -12.93
N VAL A 76 3.44 15.84 -13.32
CA VAL A 76 2.03 15.86 -12.86
C VAL A 76 1.79 14.67 -11.93
N PRO A 77 1.65 14.89 -10.61
CA PRO A 77 1.31 13.81 -9.69
C PRO A 77 -0.08 13.28 -10.01
N SER A 78 -0.23 11.95 -10.02
CA SER A 78 -1.51 11.31 -10.30
C SER A 78 -1.81 10.21 -9.29
N THR A 79 -2.99 10.28 -8.68
CA THR A 79 -3.47 9.27 -7.75
C THR A 79 -4.37 8.25 -8.45
N PHE A 80 -4.23 6.99 -8.08
CA PHE A 80 -5.01 5.87 -8.58
C PHE A 80 -5.18 4.79 -7.51
N VAL A 81 -6.15 3.91 -7.71
CA VAL A 81 -6.44 2.79 -6.81
C VAL A 81 -5.72 1.55 -7.32
N VAL A 82 -5.15 0.78 -6.40
CA VAL A 82 -4.43 -0.46 -6.70
C VAL A 82 -5.00 -1.61 -5.86
N SER A 83 -4.99 -2.82 -6.42
CA SER A 83 -5.39 -4.01 -5.67
C SER A 83 -4.25 -4.48 -4.77
N THR A 84 -4.59 -4.83 -3.53
CA THR A 84 -3.73 -5.43 -2.52
C THR A 84 -4.10 -6.90 -2.26
N SER A 85 -5.05 -7.46 -3.03
CA SER A 85 -5.53 -8.84 -2.88
C SER A 85 -4.43 -9.89 -3.00
N ARG A 86 -3.40 -9.61 -3.80
CA ARG A 86 -2.25 -10.47 -4.07
C ARG A 86 -1.00 -9.60 -4.18
N ARG A 87 0.14 -10.20 -3.87
CA ARG A 87 1.43 -9.59 -4.20
C ARG A 87 1.58 -9.50 -5.71
N ALA A 88 2.17 -8.40 -6.16
CA ALA A 88 2.39 -8.15 -7.56
C ALA A 88 3.80 -7.60 -7.80
N THR A 89 4.39 -8.01 -8.90
CA THR A 89 5.61 -7.43 -9.43
C THR A 89 5.22 -6.28 -10.36
N TRP A 90 5.84 -5.13 -10.17
CA TRP A 90 5.59 -3.92 -10.94
C TRP A 90 6.80 -3.59 -11.81
N ARG A 91 6.52 -3.05 -13.00
CA ARG A 91 7.51 -2.54 -13.94
C ARG A 91 7.11 -1.17 -14.42
N VAL A 92 8.08 -0.27 -14.49
CA VAL A 92 7.86 1.09 -14.98
C VAL A 92 8.64 1.28 -16.27
N TYR A 93 7.96 1.70 -17.31
CA TYR A 93 8.52 1.93 -18.64
C TYR A 93 8.42 3.41 -19.03
N GLU A 94 9.41 3.91 -19.75
CA GLU A 94 9.42 5.27 -20.31
C GLU A 94 8.66 5.34 -21.64
N ASP A 95 7.74 6.29 -21.78
CA ASP A 95 7.03 6.61 -23.04
C ASP A 95 6.28 5.44 -23.75
N VAL A 96 5.90 4.40 -23.01
CA VAL A 96 5.12 3.26 -23.56
C VAL A 96 3.64 3.35 -23.15
N ARG A 97 2.69 3.01 -24.02
CA ARG A 97 1.23 3.08 -23.73
C ARG A 97 0.46 1.83 -24.15
N GLU A 98 1.12 0.69 -24.23
CA GLU A 98 0.47 -0.58 -24.54
C GLU A 98 -0.38 -1.06 -23.35
N GLN A 99 -1.48 -1.76 -23.61
CA GLN A 99 -2.31 -2.28 -22.51
C GLN A 99 -1.64 -3.46 -21.79
N TYR A 100 -0.86 -4.24 -22.54
CA TYR A 100 -0.19 -5.45 -22.06
C TYR A 100 1.27 -5.43 -22.48
N MET A 101 2.16 -5.86 -21.59
CA MET A 101 3.59 -5.91 -21.82
C MET A 101 4.15 -7.31 -21.56
N SER A 102 4.97 -7.82 -22.49
CA SER A 102 5.62 -9.12 -22.31
C SER A 102 6.69 -9.03 -21.21
N ALA A 103 6.79 -10.08 -20.39
CA ALA A 103 7.84 -10.20 -19.39
C ALA A 103 9.27 -10.21 -19.99
N ALA A 104 9.41 -10.59 -21.26
CA ALA A 104 10.68 -10.57 -21.98
C ALA A 104 11.09 -9.17 -22.47
N ASN A 105 10.16 -8.20 -22.48
CA ASN A 105 10.46 -6.86 -22.94
C ASN A 105 11.17 -6.06 -21.84
N ALA A 106 12.45 -5.78 -22.07
CA ALA A 106 13.27 -4.92 -21.20
C ALA A 106 13.58 -3.56 -21.86
N THR A 107 13.08 -3.31 -23.07
CA THR A 107 13.27 -2.05 -23.78
C THR A 107 12.56 -0.93 -23.04
N SER A 108 13.26 0.17 -22.76
CA SER A 108 12.73 1.32 -22.02
C SER A 108 12.25 1.00 -20.59
N LEU A 109 12.70 -0.13 -20.02
CA LEU A 109 12.43 -0.47 -18.62
C LEU A 109 13.30 0.41 -17.72
N ILE A 110 12.65 1.22 -16.86
CA ILE A 110 13.34 2.06 -15.87
C ILE A 110 13.68 1.23 -14.64
N CYS A 111 12.69 0.50 -14.12
CA CYS A 111 12.81 -0.22 -12.88
C CYS A 111 11.83 -1.40 -12.80
N GLN A 112 12.17 -2.36 -11.94
CA GLN A 112 11.27 -3.42 -11.50
C GLN A 112 11.28 -3.44 -9.97
N LEU A 113 10.10 -3.46 -9.36
CA LEU A 113 9.94 -3.52 -7.92
C LEU A 113 8.80 -4.46 -7.54
N ARG A 114 8.76 -4.84 -6.27
CA ARG A 114 7.69 -5.66 -5.69
C ARG A 114 7.22 -4.97 -4.41
N PRO A 115 6.31 -3.98 -4.52
CA PRO A 115 5.89 -3.20 -3.37
C PRO A 115 5.08 -4.07 -2.40
N ASP A 116 5.29 -3.89 -1.09
CA ASP A 116 4.50 -4.54 -0.05
C ASP A 116 3.34 -3.62 0.33
N LEU A 117 2.23 -3.80 -0.38
CA LEU A 117 1.02 -2.98 -0.23
C LEU A 117 0.03 -3.72 0.66
N GLY A 118 -0.56 -3.00 1.62
CA GLY A 118 -1.59 -3.50 2.50
C GLY A 118 -2.90 -2.73 2.31
N GLU A 119 -3.97 -3.34 2.80
CA GLU A 119 -5.35 -2.84 2.72
C GLU A 119 -5.49 -1.43 3.33
N PHE A 120 -6.22 -0.56 2.64
CA PHE A 120 -6.49 0.82 3.05
C PHE A 120 -5.23 1.69 3.27
N GLY A 121 -4.09 1.25 2.76
CA GLY A 121 -2.85 2.03 2.79
C GLY A 121 -2.88 3.20 1.80
N VAL A 122 -2.01 4.18 2.05
CA VAL A 122 -1.73 5.27 1.11
C VAL A 122 -0.24 5.28 0.83
N TYR A 123 0.12 5.24 -0.44
CA TYR A 123 1.50 5.09 -0.90
C TYR A 123 1.85 6.14 -1.95
N THR A 124 3.15 6.45 -2.04
CA THR A 124 3.72 7.28 -3.10
C THR A 124 4.78 6.50 -3.87
N LEU A 125 4.63 6.39 -5.18
CA LEU A 125 5.64 5.88 -6.11
C LEU A 125 6.41 7.04 -6.71
N ASN A 126 7.71 7.10 -6.43
CA ASN A 126 8.64 8.00 -7.09
C ASN A 126 9.37 7.24 -8.19
N ALA A 127 9.08 7.56 -9.46
CA ALA A 127 9.79 7.01 -10.61
C ALA A 127 10.81 8.05 -11.11
N THR A 128 12.08 7.83 -10.79
CA THR A 128 13.21 8.66 -11.24
C THR A 128 13.94 7.96 -12.39
N GLY A 129 14.84 8.67 -13.08
CA GLY A 129 15.66 8.07 -14.13
C GLY A 129 16.67 7.03 -13.64
N GLU A 130 16.93 6.98 -12.33
CA GLU A 130 17.90 6.06 -11.71
C GLU A 130 17.23 4.87 -11.01
N GLY A 131 15.91 4.91 -10.84
CA GLY A 131 15.17 3.83 -10.20
C GLY A 131 13.78 4.24 -9.73
N CYS A 132 13.15 3.34 -8.99
CA CYS A 132 11.84 3.58 -8.42
C CYS A 132 11.82 3.24 -6.94
N ASP A 133 11.13 4.08 -6.18
CA ASP A 133 10.95 3.91 -4.75
C ASP A 133 9.47 4.05 -4.39
N VAL A 134 9.00 3.20 -3.47
CA VAL A 134 7.64 3.26 -2.94
C VAL A 134 7.72 3.58 -1.47
N ARG A 135 7.14 4.72 -1.09
CA ARG A 135 7.06 5.18 0.29
C ARG A 135 5.63 5.03 0.82
N THR A 136 5.51 4.54 2.04
CA THR A 136 4.23 4.52 2.77
C THR A 136 3.95 5.90 3.34
N ASP A 137 2.83 6.50 2.97
CA ASP A 137 2.31 7.75 3.55
C ASP A 137 1.36 7.47 4.71
N LYS A 138 0.55 6.42 4.58
CA LYS A 138 -0.33 5.89 5.62
C LYS A 138 -0.16 4.39 5.71
N GLU A 139 0.18 3.92 6.91
CA GLU A 139 0.28 2.49 7.20
C GLU A 139 -1.05 1.77 6.92
N PRO A 140 -0.99 0.56 6.34
CA PRO A 140 -2.18 -0.23 6.05
C PRO A 140 -2.85 -0.71 7.33
N VAL A 141 -4.17 -0.90 7.27
CA VAL A 141 -4.94 -1.36 8.42
C VAL A 141 -4.87 -2.89 8.47
N ASN A 142 -4.41 -3.45 9.60
CA ASN A 142 -4.49 -4.89 9.81
C ASN A 142 -5.88 -5.26 10.36
N ILE A 143 -6.79 -5.67 9.48
CA ILE A 143 -8.14 -6.10 9.86
C ILE A 143 -8.15 -7.40 10.70
N TYR A 144 -7.08 -8.19 10.72
CA TYR A 144 -7.02 -9.44 11.49
C TYR A 144 -6.72 -9.20 12.97
N LEU A 145 -6.00 -8.13 13.31
CA LEU A 145 -5.84 -7.67 14.68
C LEU A 145 -7.21 -7.33 15.33
N ARG A 146 -8.19 -6.91 14.52
CA ARG A 146 -9.59 -6.71 14.94
C ARG A 146 -10.30 -8.02 15.35
N LYS A 147 -10.00 -9.15 14.69
CA LYS A 147 -10.64 -10.45 15.01
C LYS A 147 -10.05 -11.10 16.25
N SER A 148 -8.74 -10.95 16.47
CA SER A 148 -8.06 -11.47 17.68
C SER A 148 -8.60 -10.84 18.96
N PHE A 149 -9.02 -9.57 18.91
CA PHE A 149 -9.58 -8.86 20.06
C PHE A 149 -10.96 -9.37 20.47
N ASN A 150 -11.80 -9.80 19.51
CA ASN A 150 -13.09 -10.42 19.83
C ASN A 150 -12.95 -11.77 20.54
N ILE A 151 -11.78 -12.41 20.45
CA ILE A 151 -11.46 -13.65 21.16
C ILE A 151 -10.82 -13.35 22.52
N LEU A 152 -9.92 -12.36 22.59
CA LEU A 152 -9.25 -11.99 23.85
C LEU A 152 -10.14 -11.24 24.84
N CYS A 153 -11.17 -10.51 24.39
CA CYS A 153 -12.14 -9.85 25.27
C CYS A 153 -13.41 -10.67 25.55
N ASN A 154 -13.61 -11.83 24.91
CA ASN A 154 -14.68 -12.78 25.21
C ASN A 154 -14.18 -14.05 25.91
N TYR A 155 -12.97 -14.07 26.46
CA TYR A 155 -12.64 -15.10 27.44
C TYR A 155 -13.23 -14.67 28.79
N PRO A 156 -14.36 -15.23 29.25
CA PRO A 156 -14.76 -15.01 30.61
C PRO A 156 -13.66 -15.60 31.48
N HIS A 157 -13.16 -14.79 32.42
CA HIS A 157 -12.40 -15.31 33.55
C HIS A 157 -13.21 -16.45 34.17
N VAL A 158 -12.69 -17.67 34.06
CA VAL A 158 -12.99 -18.77 34.98
C VAL A 158 -11.71 -19.05 35.74
#